data_AF-A0A258S5A9-F1
#
_entry.id   AF-A0A258S5A9-F1
#
_cell.length_a   1.000
_cell.length_b   1.000
_cell.length_c   1.000
_cell.angle_alpha   90.00
_cell.angle_beta   90.00
_cell.angle_gamma   90.00
#
_symmetry.space_group_name_H-M   'P 1'
#
loop_
_entity.id
_entity.type
_entity.pdbx_description
1 polymer ?
#
loop_
_entity_poly.entity_id
_entity_poly.type
_entity_poly.pdbx_seq_one_letter_code
_entity_poly.pdbx_strand_id
1 'polypeptide(L)'
;MATVRAFCKPGFTPKTQAIMQLKPLLMLAPLCSSAAFAAPEVRPLASSVEQKSLPSASTAEPRDSALTSTQILQPPAQHRVLPSALRTPKPVIAPAPKTDDRSISELAPPTTAPRAKPPRKPPTPSTASTRQTRAEEARATQAIKLYEAKDFSGALNLLKQSRPFYIRTRDAGMINLVGFAALEAGENQLALDSFRQAAEWTDDEEFWLVLVDAHLRLQQPEEAQKILDGLPKSKARDQRMDALLGARASKAFELDQYALAEQMLLEAKSPLGAGNLELLGWIQLRLGKLNEAAASFESSYRKKPSSGAAQGLAFSHQRLKSIDKLVALADELKGPLLELTNDPAVREQVAAGQWTRIAVNEKGQLILGAAGSSTPSAPGLTVRAGPTYRQRNGDAGQGKLDVAGASAVAEWVGAQDQVSVRVDQFQADNGETRQSSMNTLYALWRHQTQDALELSLGLGVSPTGGE
;
A
#
# COMPACT_ATOMS: atom_id res chain seq x y z
N MET A 1 48.24 42.75 32.57
CA MET A 1 46.88 43.27 32.81
C MET A 1 45.93 42.09 32.80
N ALA A 2 45.05 41.82 33.74
CA ALA A 2 44.95 42.00 35.19
C ALA A 2 43.82 40.99 35.54
N THR A 3 44.08 39.94 36.35
CA THR A 3 43.79 39.89 37.79
C THR A 3 42.28 39.58 38.04
N VAL A 4 41.90 38.34 38.44
CA VAL A 4 41.72 37.84 39.86
C VAL A 4 40.24 38.00 40.31
N ARG A 5 39.56 37.21 41.14
CA ARG A 5 39.73 36.02 42.05
C ARG A 5 38.28 35.59 42.41
N ALA A 6 37.89 34.32 42.59
CA ALA A 6 38.18 33.31 43.64
C ALA A 6 37.20 33.29 44.85
N PHE A 7 37.13 32.09 45.46
CA PHE A 7 36.58 31.68 46.77
C PHE A 7 35.06 31.40 46.85
N CYS A 8 34.52 30.38 47.55
CA CYS A 8 34.98 29.52 48.66
C CYS A 8 34.13 28.22 48.75
N LYS A 9 34.72 27.08 49.16
CA LYS A 9 34.11 25.94 49.93
C LYS A 9 34.10 26.33 51.44
N PRO A 10 33.52 25.61 52.46
CA PRO A 10 33.15 24.18 52.63
C PRO A 10 31.73 23.95 53.28
N GLY A 11 31.09 22.77 53.30
CA GLY A 11 31.30 21.58 54.15
C GLY A 11 30.54 21.64 55.50
N PHE A 12 29.45 20.86 55.70
CA PHE A 12 28.92 20.43 57.01
C PHE A 12 27.80 19.35 56.86
N THR A 13 27.91 18.24 57.57
CA THR A 13 26.88 17.22 57.90
C THR A 13 26.70 17.23 59.45
N PRO A 14 25.81 16.46 60.13
CA PRO A 14 24.58 15.70 59.78
C PRO A 14 23.38 16.05 60.70
N LYS A 15 22.15 15.51 60.47
CA LYS A 15 21.24 15.01 61.55
C LYS A 15 19.84 14.52 61.10
N THR A 16 19.47 13.39 61.71
CA THR A 16 18.13 12.95 62.21
C THR A 16 17.10 12.27 61.28
N GLN A 17 16.96 10.97 61.54
CA GLN A 17 15.76 10.13 61.66
C GLN A 17 14.39 10.69 61.23
N ALA A 18 13.71 9.97 60.34
CA ALA A 18 12.27 9.77 60.40
C ALA A 18 11.94 8.33 59.97
N ILE A 19 11.46 7.54 60.94
CA ILE A 19 10.86 6.22 60.76
C ILE A 19 9.44 6.45 60.24
N MET A 20 9.14 6.04 59.01
CA MET A 20 7.77 6.02 58.50
C MET A 20 7.32 4.56 58.38
N GLN A 21 6.46 4.15 59.32
CA GLN A 21 5.72 2.90 59.23
C GLN A 21 4.66 3.02 58.14
N LEU A 22 4.67 2.08 57.18
CA LEU A 22 3.57 1.83 56.27
C LEU A 22 3.20 0.34 56.34
N LYS A 23 2.02 0.09 56.93
CA LYS A 23 1.33 -1.19 56.92
C LYS A 23 0.89 -1.54 55.49
N PRO A 24 1.06 -2.78 55.00
CA PRO A 24 0.21 -3.32 53.97
C PRO A 24 -0.82 -4.26 54.59
N LEU A 25 -2.08 -3.88 54.43
CA LEU A 25 -3.26 -4.67 54.75
C LEU A 25 -3.82 -5.12 53.39
N LEU A 26 -3.62 -6.39 53.04
CA LEU A 26 -4.36 -7.07 51.98
C LEU A 26 -4.32 -8.57 52.27
N MET A 27 -5.39 -9.02 52.93
CA MET A 27 -5.72 -10.42 53.10
C MET A 27 -6.17 -11.00 51.76
N LEU A 28 -5.52 -12.05 51.30
CA LEU A 28 -6.10 -13.03 50.39
C LEU A 28 -6.31 -14.31 51.21
N ALA A 29 -7.58 -14.69 51.37
CA ALA A 29 -7.98 -15.91 52.03
C ALA A 29 -7.61 -17.14 51.19
N PRO A 30 -7.27 -18.28 51.80
CA PRO A 30 -7.00 -19.52 51.09
C PRO A 30 -8.29 -20.34 50.90
N LEU A 31 -8.56 -20.76 49.67
CA LEU A 31 -9.38 -21.95 49.41
C LEU A 31 -8.43 -23.14 49.27
N CYS A 32 -8.11 -23.76 50.41
CA CYS A 32 -7.58 -25.11 50.45
C CYS A 32 -8.70 -26.09 50.09
N SER A 33 -8.56 -26.80 48.97
CA SER A 33 -9.23 -28.08 48.77
C SER A 33 -8.15 -29.16 48.75
N SER A 34 -8.22 -30.03 49.75
CA SER A 34 -7.36 -31.18 49.95
C SER A 34 -7.52 -32.17 48.79
N ALA A 35 -6.49 -32.33 47.96
CA ALA A 35 -6.34 -33.50 47.11
C ALA A 35 -5.21 -34.35 47.70
N ALA A 36 -5.57 -35.49 48.29
CA ALA A 36 -4.63 -36.49 48.76
C ALA A 36 -3.87 -37.06 47.55
N PHE A 37 -2.54 -37.06 47.64
CA PHE A 37 -1.66 -37.75 46.71
C PHE A 37 -1.90 -39.26 46.81
N ALA A 38 -2.54 -39.84 45.80
CA ALA A 38 -2.47 -41.26 45.52
C ALA A 38 -1.29 -41.51 44.56
N ALA A 39 -0.43 -42.47 44.90
CA ALA A 39 0.71 -42.88 44.10
C ALA A 39 0.26 -43.42 42.72
N PRO A 40 1.00 -43.16 41.63
CA PRO A 40 0.64 -43.68 40.31
C PRO A 40 0.93 -45.19 40.23
N GLU A 41 -0.14 -45.98 40.19
CA GLU A 41 -0.11 -47.40 39.80
C GLU A 41 0.08 -47.47 38.26
N VAL A 42 1.27 -47.91 37.83
CA VAL A 42 1.56 -48.15 36.41
C VAL A 42 0.89 -49.46 35.99
N ARG A 43 -0.16 -49.35 35.17
CA ARG A 43 -0.71 -50.48 34.41
C ARG A 43 -0.41 -50.32 32.93
N PRO A 44 0.18 -51.33 32.25
CA PRO A 44 0.33 -51.31 30.81
C PRO A 44 -0.98 -51.75 30.17
N LEU A 45 -1.48 -50.98 29.20
CA LEU A 45 -2.56 -51.44 28.33
C LEU A 45 -2.19 -51.28 26.86
N ALA A 46 -2.13 -52.44 26.22
CA ALA A 46 -2.58 -52.81 24.89
C ALA A 46 -2.30 -51.85 23.72
N SER A 47 -1.33 -52.29 22.93
CA SER A 47 -1.18 -52.12 21.49
C SER A 47 -2.47 -52.19 20.66
N SER A 48 -2.43 -51.48 19.53
CA SER A 48 -3.19 -51.67 18.28
C SER A 48 -4.55 -50.98 18.18
N VAL A 49 -4.57 -49.83 17.50
CA VAL A 49 -5.76 -49.35 16.78
C VAL A 49 -5.43 -49.33 15.29
N GLU A 50 -6.09 -50.22 14.56
CA GLU A 50 -6.11 -50.30 13.10
C GLU A 50 -6.66 -49.01 12.50
N GLN A 51 -5.91 -48.41 11.57
CA GLN A 51 -6.45 -47.42 10.64
C GLN A 51 -7.35 -48.13 9.63
N LYS A 52 -8.66 -47.94 9.76
CA LYS A 52 -9.66 -48.36 8.78
C LYS A 52 -9.85 -47.26 7.73
N SER A 53 -9.21 -47.42 6.58
CA SER A 53 -9.42 -46.60 5.39
C SER A 53 -10.60 -47.11 4.56
N LEU A 54 -11.57 -46.26 4.23
CA LEU A 54 -12.64 -46.49 3.23
C LEU A 54 -13.16 -45.12 2.70
N PRO A 55 -13.77 -45.02 1.51
CA PRO A 55 -13.11 -44.95 0.22
C PRO A 55 -13.46 -43.69 -0.58
N SER A 56 -12.72 -43.46 -1.66
CA SER A 56 -12.98 -42.45 -2.70
C SER A 56 -14.35 -42.65 -3.37
N ALA A 57 -15.11 -41.57 -3.52
CA ALA A 57 -16.31 -41.56 -4.36
C ALA A 57 -16.11 -40.64 -5.58
N SER A 58 -16.20 -41.27 -6.73
CA SER A 58 -16.16 -40.73 -8.09
C SER A 58 -17.52 -40.17 -8.48
N THR A 59 -17.49 -39.07 -9.24
CA THR A 59 -18.36 -38.69 -10.38
C THR A 59 -19.87 -38.93 -10.28
N ALA A 60 -20.66 -37.85 -10.27
CA ALA A 60 -21.98 -37.80 -10.91
C ALA A 60 -22.41 -36.35 -11.20
N GLU A 61 -22.28 -35.95 -12.47
CA GLU A 61 -23.24 -35.09 -13.19
C GLU A 61 -24.03 -36.02 -14.14
N PRO A 62 -25.12 -35.60 -14.82
CA PRO A 62 -25.91 -34.36 -14.75
C PRO A 62 -27.44 -34.63 -14.71
N ARG A 63 -28.28 -33.58 -14.62
CA ARG A 63 -29.46 -33.36 -15.51
C ARG A 63 -30.29 -32.12 -15.16
N ASP A 64 -30.46 -31.32 -16.21
CA ASP A 64 -31.69 -30.71 -16.72
C ASP A 64 -32.62 -29.90 -15.81
N SER A 65 -32.68 -28.60 -16.07
CA SER A 65 -33.94 -27.87 -16.21
C SER A 65 -33.80 -26.78 -17.27
N ALA A 66 -34.35 -27.06 -18.44
CA ALA A 66 -34.85 -26.08 -19.41
C ALA A 66 -36.12 -25.43 -18.80
N LEU A 67 -36.48 -24.16 -18.96
CA LEU A 67 -36.87 -23.34 -20.12
C LEU A 67 -37.06 -21.92 -19.52
N THR A 68 -36.76 -20.79 -20.15
CA THR A 68 -37.64 -20.20 -21.15
C THR A 68 -36.96 -18.99 -21.81
N SER A 69 -36.98 -19.03 -23.13
CA SER A 69 -36.78 -18.01 -24.15
C SER A 69 -37.13 -16.55 -23.82
N THR A 70 -36.20 -15.64 -24.17
CA THR A 70 -36.51 -14.48 -25.04
C THR A 70 -35.35 -14.23 -26.01
N GLN A 71 -35.57 -14.69 -27.25
CA GLN A 71 -34.94 -14.26 -28.52
C GLN A 71 -35.22 -12.75 -28.77
N ILE A 72 -34.56 -11.93 -29.61
CA ILE A 72 -33.58 -12.02 -30.71
C ILE A 72 -33.10 -10.56 -30.93
N LEU A 73 -31.82 -10.34 -31.28
CA LEU A 73 -31.43 -9.52 -32.44
C LEU A 73 -29.94 -9.72 -32.73
N GLN A 74 -29.69 -10.57 -33.72
CA GLN A 74 -28.40 -10.72 -34.39
C GLN A 74 -28.09 -9.47 -35.25
N PRO A 75 -26.81 -9.15 -35.43
CA PRO A 75 -26.35 -8.12 -36.36
C PRO A 75 -26.26 -8.68 -37.80
N PRO A 76 -26.52 -7.87 -38.84
CA PRO A 76 -26.21 -8.29 -40.19
C PRO A 76 -24.71 -8.13 -40.49
N ALA A 77 -24.18 -9.16 -41.12
CA ALA A 77 -22.83 -9.24 -41.62
C ALA A 77 -22.74 -8.80 -43.10
N GLN A 78 -21.53 -8.38 -43.47
CA GLN A 78 -20.88 -8.44 -44.80
C GLN A 78 -21.18 -7.36 -45.86
N HIS A 79 -20.13 -6.60 -46.19
CA HIS A 79 -19.41 -6.46 -47.48
C HIS A 79 -18.48 -5.23 -47.30
N ARG A 80 -17.21 -5.17 -47.68
CA ARG A 80 -16.58 -5.49 -48.97
C ARG A 80 -15.05 -5.33 -48.82
N VAL A 81 -14.32 -6.03 -49.69
CA VAL A 81 -12.86 -6.23 -49.72
C VAL A 81 -12.15 -5.27 -50.71
N LEU A 82 -10.99 -4.72 -50.31
CA LEU A 82 -9.79 -4.20 -51.05
C LEU A 82 -9.90 -3.00 -52.04
N PRO A 83 -8.80 -2.35 -52.51
CA PRO A 83 -7.40 -2.24 -52.03
C PRO A 83 -6.78 -0.80 -52.06
N SER A 84 -5.52 -0.72 -51.60
CA SER A 84 -4.55 0.39 -51.59
C SER A 84 -4.31 1.15 -52.91
N ALA A 85 -4.01 2.45 -52.77
CA ALA A 85 -3.04 3.33 -53.49
C ALA A 85 -3.49 4.79 -53.29
N LEU A 86 -2.69 5.81 -52.96
CA LEU A 86 -1.44 6.24 -53.57
C LEU A 86 -0.66 7.17 -52.61
N ARG A 87 0.66 7.06 -52.73
CA ARG A 87 1.67 8.05 -52.32
C ARG A 87 1.36 9.44 -52.87
N THR A 88 1.73 10.47 -52.12
CA THR A 88 2.47 11.62 -52.68
C THR A 88 3.58 12.08 -51.73
N PRO A 89 4.72 12.57 -52.27
CA PRO A 89 5.96 12.71 -51.52
C PRO A 89 6.16 14.10 -50.89
N LYS A 90 7.03 14.07 -49.89
CA LYS A 90 7.71 15.15 -49.15
C LYS A 90 8.29 16.25 -50.06
N PRO A 91 8.13 17.55 -49.75
CA PRO A 91 8.99 18.59 -50.31
C PRO A 91 10.27 18.70 -49.47
N VAL A 92 11.40 18.63 -50.18
CA VAL A 92 12.75 18.89 -49.72
C VAL A 92 12.93 20.40 -49.47
N ILE A 93 13.49 20.74 -48.31
CA ILE A 93 13.94 22.08 -47.96
C ILE A 93 15.33 22.30 -48.59
N ALA A 94 15.50 23.39 -49.32
CA ALA A 94 16.78 23.96 -49.70
C ALA A 94 16.68 25.50 -49.75
N PRO A 95 17.79 26.25 -49.56
CA PRO A 95 17.78 27.51 -48.84
C PRO A 95 17.66 28.75 -49.72
N ALA A 96 17.29 29.86 -49.07
CA ALA A 96 17.08 31.19 -49.61
C ALA A 96 18.27 31.76 -50.41
N PRO A 97 18.00 32.53 -51.48
CA PRO A 97 18.94 33.50 -52.00
C PRO A 97 18.60 34.93 -51.53
N LYS A 98 19.68 35.70 -51.47
CA LYS A 98 19.82 37.07 -50.98
C LYS A 98 19.05 38.06 -51.85
N THR A 99 18.55 39.09 -51.19
CA THR A 99 18.11 40.38 -51.74
C THR A 99 19.25 41.08 -52.47
N ASP A 100 19.00 41.56 -53.68
CA ASP A 100 19.71 42.68 -54.30
C ASP A 100 18.73 43.55 -55.11
N ASP A 101 18.96 44.86 -54.98
CA ASP A 101 18.28 45.99 -55.61
C ASP A 101 18.35 45.98 -57.14
N ARG A 102 17.25 46.40 -57.80
CA ARG A 102 17.32 47.38 -58.90
C ARG A 102 15.95 47.92 -59.36
N SER A 103 15.88 49.25 -59.39
CA SER A 103 15.04 50.14 -60.21
C SER A 103 14.95 49.67 -61.69
N ILE A 104 14.01 50.04 -62.57
CA ILE A 104 13.49 51.37 -62.98
C ILE A 104 12.16 51.15 -63.78
N SER A 105 11.29 52.15 -63.75
CA SER A 105 10.15 52.53 -64.62
C SER A 105 9.91 51.82 -65.96
N GLU A 106 8.63 51.64 -66.32
CA GLU A 106 8.10 52.10 -67.62
C GLU A 106 6.58 52.34 -67.60
N LEU A 107 6.17 53.36 -68.34
CA LEU A 107 4.89 54.08 -68.32
C LEU A 107 4.08 53.70 -69.57
N ALA A 108 2.80 53.34 -69.45
CA ALA A 108 1.83 53.34 -70.57
C ALA A 108 0.36 53.31 -70.10
N PRO A 109 -0.60 53.75 -70.95
CA PRO A 109 -1.67 54.69 -70.57
C PRO A 109 -3.08 54.03 -70.41
N PRO A 110 -4.15 54.81 -70.09
CA PRO A 110 -5.34 54.31 -69.41
C PRO A 110 -6.39 53.80 -70.39
N THR A 111 -6.98 52.64 -70.06
CA THR A 111 -8.24 52.20 -70.68
C THR A 111 -9.39 52.49 -69.72
N THR A 112 -10.35 53.23 -70.23
CA THR A 112 -11.58 53.69 -69.61
C THR A 112 -12.54 52.53 -69.27
N ALA A 113 -12.91 52.49 -67.98
CA ALA A 113 -14.17 52.04 -67.35
C ALA A 113 -14.92 50.77 -67.89
N PRO A 114 -15.38 49.91 -66.97
CA PRO A 114 -16.74 50.14 -66.45
C PRO A 114 -16.81 50.07 -64.92
N ARG A 115 -17.25 51.19 -64.34
CA ARG A 115 -18.01 51.34 -63.09
C ARG A 115 -17.99 50.12 -62.14
N ALA A 116 -16.92 50.03 -61.35
CA ALA A 116 -16.85 49.10 -60.23
C ALA A 116 -17.98 49.39 -59.22
N LYS A 117 -18.77 48.37 -58.91
CA LYS A 117 -19.66 48.39 -57.73
C LYS A 117 -18.81 48.72 -56.49
N PRO A 118 -19.29 49.57 -55.57
CA PRO A 118 -18.55 49.89 -54.36
C PRO A 118 -18.20 48.59 -53.63
N PRO A 119 -16.96 48.43 -53.13
CA PRO A 119 -16.58 47.26 -52.37
C PRO A 119 -17.56 47.09 -51.21
N ARG A 120 -18.30 45.96 -51.21
CA ARG A 120 -19.14 45.59 -50.07
C ARG A 120 -18.24 45.62 -48.83
N LYS A 121 -18.52 46.56 -47.91
CA LYS A 121 -17.85 46.61 -46.61
C LYS A 121 -17.84 45.19 -46.03
N PRO A 122 -16.68 44.66 -45.61
CA PRO A 122 -16.64 43.36 -44.96
C PRO A 122 -17.63 43.38 -43.79
N PRO A 123 -18.47 42.34 -43.63
CA PRO A 123 -19.45 42.30 -42.56
C PRO A 123 -18.72 42.46 -41.23
N THR A 124 -19.10 43.49 -40.47
CA THR A 124 -18.58 43.75 -39.13
C THR A 124 -18.81 42.47 -38.29
N PRO A 125 -17.79 41.90 -37.64
CA PRO A 125 -17.96 40.71 -36.81
C PRO A 125 -19.06 40.96 -35.77
N SER A 126 -20.02 40.03 -35.72
CA SER A 126 -21.22 40.16 -34.88
C SER A 126 -20.84 40.23 -33.39
N THR A 127 -21.23 41.32 -32.74
CA THR A 127 -21.03 41.58 -31.30
C THR A 127 -21.60 40.49 -30.39
N ALA A 128 -22.52 39.66 -30.90
CA ALA A 128 -23.11 38.54 -30.17
C ALA A 128 -22.09 37.40 -29.92
N SER A 129 -21.19 37.12 -30.85
CA SER A 129 -20.19 36.05 -30.71
C SER A 129 -19.19 36.37 -29.59
N THR A 130 -18.76 37.62 -29.49
CA THR A 130 -17.80 38.06 -28.46
C THR A 130 -18.40 38.00 -27.05
N ARG A 131 -19.71 38.24 -26.89
CA ARG A 131 -20.38 38.14 -25.59
C ARG A 131 -20.50 36.69 -25.11
N GLN A 132 -20.78 35.75 -26.01
CA GLN A 132 -20.84 34.32 -25.67
C GLN A 132 -19.46 33.82 -25.22
N THR A 133 -18.39 34.12 -25.96
CA THR A 133 -17.03 33.71 -25.59
C THR A 133 -16.64 34.19 -24.20
N ARG A 134 -16.89 35.45 -23.86
CA ARG A 134 -16.58 35.99 -22.51
C ARG A 134 -17.37 35.31 -21.39
N ALA A 135 -18.64 34.98 -21.64
CA ALA A 135 -19.47 34.29 -20.66
C ALA A 135 -18.95 32.85 -20.42
N GLU A 136 -18.52 32.15 -21.47
CA GLU A 136 -17.92 30.82 -21.34
C GLU A 136 -16.54 30.88 -20.66
N GLU A 137 -15.69 31.84 -20.99
CA GLU A 137 -14.41 32.07 -20.29
C GLU A 137 -14.61 32.33 -18.79
N ALA A 138 -15.62 33.11 -18.42
CA ALA A 138 -15.96 33.37 -17.02
C ALA A 138 -16.42 32.09 -16.30
N ARG A 139 -17.24 31.25 -16.95
CA ARG A 139 -17.67 29.95 -16.40
C ARG A 139 -16.51 28.97 -16.29
N ALA A 140 -15.64 28.89 -17.30
CA ALA A 140 -14.44 28.06 -17.27
C ALA A 140 -13.54 28.47 -16.09
N THR A 141 -13.30 29.76 -15.91
CA THR A 141 -12.52 30.30 -14.78
C THR A 141 -13.17 29.95 -13.44
N GLN A 142 -14.50 30.06 -13.34
CA GLN A 142 -15.21 29.68 -12.12
C GLN A 142 -15.14 28.17 -11.85
N ALA A 143 -15.25 27.34 -12.88
CA ALA A 143 -15.11 25.89 -12.76
C ALA A 143 -13.72 25.48 -12.29
N ILE A 144 -12.66 26.11 -12.80
CA ILE A 144 -11.27 25.89 -12.35
C ILE A 144 -11.15 26.23 -10.86
N LYS A 145 -11.68 27.38 -10.42
CA LYS A 145 -11.68 27.77 -9.00
C LYS A 145 -12.39 26.75 -8.11
N LEU A 146 -13.53 26.22 -8.56
CA LEU A 146 -14.26 25.18 -7.82
C LEU A 146 -13.46 23.87 -7.76
N TYR A 147 -12.80 23.49 -8.86
CA TYR A 147 -11.94 22.31 -8.92
C TYR A 147 -10.75 22.43 -7.95
N GLU A 148 -10.07 23.58 -7.94
CA GLU A 148 -8.98 23.88 -7.00
C GLU A 148 -9.45 23.88 -5.54
N ALA A 149 -10.68 24.35 -5.30
CA ALA A 149 -11.35 24.28 -3.99
C ALA A 149 -11.83 22.86 -3.61
N LYS A 150 -11.57 21.85 -4.44
CA LYS A 150 -12.03 20.45 -4.31
C LYS A 150 -13.56 20.28 -4.31
N ASP A 151 -14.30 21.27 -4.78
CA ASP A 151 -15.72 21.12 -5.12
C ASP A 151 -15.85 20.57 -6.54
N PHE A 152 -15.49 19.29 -6.70
CA PHE A 152 -15.50 18.62 -7.98
C PHE A 152 -16.90 18.54 -8.59
N SER A 153 -17.92 18.41 -7.75
CA SER A 153 -19.33 18.36 -8.18
C SER A 153 -19.79 19.71 -8.75
N GLY A 154 -19.49 20.82 -8.07
CA GLY A 154 -19.79 22.17 -8.54
C GLY A 154 -19.02 22.52 -9.82
N ALA A 155 -17.72 22.17 -9.86
CA ALA A 155 -16.91 22.33 -11.06
C ALA A 155 -17.49 21.56 -12.25
N LEU A 156 -17.82 20.28 -12.07
CA LEU A 156 -18.39 19.43 -13.12
C LEU A 156 -19.72 19.96 -13.63
N ASN A 157 -20.59 20.45 -12.74
CA ASN A 157 -21.87 21.03 -13.12
C ASN A 157 -21.71 22.25 -14.04
N LEU A 158 -20.76 23.15 -13.74
CA LEU A 158 -20.45 24.29 -14.62
C LEU A 158 -19.84 23.83 -15.95
N LEU A 159 -18.89 22.87 -15.91
CA LEU A 159 -18.24 22.34 -17.11
C LEU A 159 -19.22 21.64 -18.05
N LYS A 160 -20.20 20.91 -17.52
CA LYS A 160 -21.27 20.27 -18.31
C LYS A 160 -22.11 21.29 -19.08
N GLN A 161 -22.43 22.43 -18.47
CA GLN A 161 -23.20 23.50 -19.13
C GLN A 161 -22.43 24.10 -20.31
N SER A 162 -21.10 24.21 -20.18
CA SER A 162 -20.21 24.75 -21.21
C SER A 162 -19.69 23.69 -22.19
N ARG A 163 -19.96 22.40 -21.98
CA ARG A 163 -19.45 21.31 -22.82
C ARG A 163 -19.74 21.47 -24.32
N PRO A 164 -20.94 21.91 -24.76
CA PRO A 164 -21.19 22.13 -26.19
C PRO A 164 -20.25 23.18 -26.81
N PHE A 165 -19.83 24.18 -26.03
CA PHE A 165 -18.85 25.17 -26.46
C PHE A 165 -17.47 24.51 -26.67
N TYR A 166 -16.97 23.77 -25.67
CA TYR A 166 -15.67 23.08 -25.75
C TYR A 166 -15.60 22.06 -26.89
N ILE A 167 -16.69 21.33 -27.15
CA ILE A 167 -16.78 20.42 -28.30
C ILE A 167 -16.69 21.17 -29.62
N ARG A 168 -17.41 22.29 -29.75
CA ARG A 168 -17.39 23.10 -30.96
C ARG A 168 -16.01 23.72 -31.22
N THR A 169 -15.31 24.15 -30.18
CA THR A 169 -13.96 24.74 -30.29
C THR A 169 -12.84 23.69 -30.28
N ARG A 170 -13.16 22.42 -30.06
CA ARG A 170 -12.19 21.32 -29.84
C ARG A 170 -11.15 21.67 -28.77
N ASP A 171 -11.60 22.26 -27.67
CA ASP A 171 -10.73 22.60 -26.55
C ASP A 171 -10.43 21.34 -25.73
N ALA A 172 -9.36 20.64 -26.12
CA ALA A 172 -8.94 19.40 -25.48
C ALA A 172 -8.56 19.61 -24.01
N GLY A 173 -8.00 20.76 -23.65
CA GLY A 173 -7.68 21.09 -22.26
C GLY A 173 -8.92 21.16 -21.37
N MET A 174 -9.97 21.84 -21.84
CA MET A 174 -11.23 21.94 -21.10
C MET A 174 -12.01 20.62 -21.06
N ILE A 175 -11.98 19.82 -22.13
CA ILE A 175 -12.54 18.47 -22.09
C ILE A 175 -11.76 17.54 -21.15
N ASN A 176 -10.43 17.66 -21.11
CA ASN A 176 -9.61 16.93 -20.14
C ASN A 176 -9.97 17.34 -18.70
N LEU A 177 -10.22 18.63 -18.44
CA LEU A 177 -10.72 19.12 -17.14
C LEU A 177 -12.11 18.57 -16.79
N VAL A 178 -13.02 18.41 -17.76
CA VAL A 178 -14.29 17.68 -17.56
C VAL A 178 -14.00 16.25 -17.11
N GLY A 179 -13.02 15.59 -17.75
CA GLY A 179 -12.59 14.25 -17.40
C GLY A 179 -12.11 14.12 -15.95
N PHE A 180 -11.22 15.02 -15.52
CA PHE A 180 -10.73 15.05 -14.14
C PHE A 180 -11.83 15.33 -13.12
N ALA A 181 -12.66 16.36 -13.35
CA ALA A 181 -13.76 16.69 -12.45
C ALA A 181 -14.78 15.55 -12.34
N ALA A 182 -15.07 14.86 -13.46
CA ALA A 182 -15.95 13.69 -13.49
C ALA A 182 -15.34 12.50 -12.72
N LEU A 183 -14.05 12.23 -12.87
CA LEU A 183 -13.37 11.15 -12.16
C LEU A 183 -13.41 11.35 -10.64
N GLU A 184 -13.13 12.57 -10.17
CA GLU A 184 -13.19 12.90 -8.74
C GLU A 184 -14.62 12.95 -8.19
N ALA A 185 -15.62 13.27 -9.03
CA ALA A 185 -17.04 13.20 -8.66
C ALA A 185 -17.63 11.78 -8.73
N GLY A 186 -16.86 10.76 -9.13
CA GLY A 186 -17.31 9.38 -9.28
C GLY A 186 -18.10 9.09 -10.57
N GLU A 187 -18.17 10.04 -11.51
CA GLU A 187 -18.79 9.86 -12.83
C GLU A 187 -17.82 9.19 -13.81
N ASN A 188 -17.42 7.95 -13.51
CA ASN A 188 -16.32 7.24 -14.17
C ASN A 188 -16.47 7.13 -15.71
N GLN A 189 -17.67 6.85 -16.22
CA GLN A 189 -17.88 6.73 -17.67
C GLN A 189 -17.69 8.07 -18.38
N LEU A 190 -18.24 9.16 -17.82
CA LEU A 190 -18.06 10.50 -18.37
C LEU A 190 -16.59 10.92 -18.35
N ALA A 191 -15.85 10.51 -17.31
CA ALA A 191 -14.42 10.76 -17.22
C ALA A 191 -13.66 10.11 -18.38
N LEU A 192 -13.85 8.80 -18.58
CA LEU A 192 -13.20 8.04 -19.65
C LEU A 192 -13.56 8.57 -21.05
N ASP A 193 -14.84 8.88 -21.28
CA ASP A 193 -15.30 9.43 -22.56
C ASP A 193 -14.67 10.80 -22.84
N SER A 194 -14.53 11.64 -21.81
CA SER A 194 -13.92 12.97 -21.95
C SER A 194 -12.41 12.86 -22.19
N PHE A 195 -11.69 12.02 -21.45
CA PHE A 195 -10.26 11.80 -21.67
C PHE A 195 -9.98 11.24 -23.08
N ARG A 196 -10.77 10.26 -23.55
CA ARG A 196 -10.66 9.74 -24.91
C ARG A 196 -10.92 10.83 -25.95
N GLN A 197 -11.98 11.61 -25.78
CA GLN A 197 -12.32 12.70 -26.70
C GLN A 197 -11.20 13.76 -26.78
N ALA A 198 -10.57 14.10 -25.66
CA ALA A 198 -9.44 15.01 -25.66
C ALA A 198 -8.21 14.43 -26.39
N ALA A 199 -7.92 13.15 -26.18
CA ALA A 199 -6.80 12.46 -26.84
C ALA A 199 -6.98 12.35 -28.37
N GLU A 200 -8.20 12.05 -28.82
CA GLU A 200 -8.54 11.98 -30.24
C GLU A 200 -8.48 13.34 -30.96
N TRP A 201 -8.55 14.47 -30.24
CA TRP A 201 -8.46 15.79 -30.85
C TRP A 201 -7.04 16.29 -31.07
N THR A 202 -6.08 15.83 -30.27
CA THR A 202 -4.71 16.33 -30.30
C THR A 202 -3.74 15.36 -30.96
N ASP A 203 -4.06 14.07 -31.03
CA ASP A 203 -3.13 12.97 -31.36
C ASP A 203 -1.85 13.00 -30.50
N ASP A 204 -1.91 13.67 -29.35
CA ASP A 204 -0.77 13.86 -28.45
C ASP A 204 -0.73 12.73 -27.42
N GLU A 205 0.47 12.14 -27.26
CA GLU A 205 0.74 11.06 -26.33
C GLU A 205 0.31 11.42 -24.90
N GLU A 206 0.48 12.67 -24.46
CA GLU A 206 0.16 13.07 -23.09
C GLU A 206 -1.32 12.85 -22.75
N PHE A 207 -2.24 13.12 -23.66
CA PHE A 207 -3.68 12.92 -23.44
C PHE A 207 -4.05 11.44 -23.41
N TRP A 208 -3.39 10.61 -24.23
CA TRP A 208 -3.55 9.15 -24.15
C TRP A 208 -3.04 8.59 -22.83
N LEU A 209 -1.92 9.11 -22.31
CA LEU A 209 -1.40 8.70 -21.01
C LEU A 209 -2.31 9.11 -19.85
N VAL A 210 -3.02 10.25 -19.94
CA VAL A 210 -4.06 10.60 -18.96
C VAL A 210 -5.20 9.58 -18.96
N LEU A 211 -5.64 9.13 -20.14
CA LEU A 211 -6.66 8.07 -20.23
C LEU A 211 -6.16 6.74 -19.64
N VAL A 212 -4.89 6.39 -19.85
CA VAL A 212 -4.25 5.22 -19.22
C VAL A 212 -4.26 5.36 -17.70
N ASP A 213 -3.83 6.51 -17.16
CA ASP A 213 -3.80 6.77 -15.72
C ASP A 213 -5.23 6.66 -15.11
N ALA A 214 -6.26 7.11 -15.84
CA ALA A 214 -7.66 6.94 -15.46
C ALA A 214 -8.10 5.46 -15.41
N HIS A 215 -7.76 4.66 -16.43
CA HIS A 215 -8.05 3.22 -16.42
C HIS A 215 -7.34 2.49 -15.28
N LEU A 216 -6.09 2.85 -14.97
CA LEU A 216 -5.36 2.28 -13.83
C LEU A 216 -6.04 2.61 -12.50
N ARG A 217 -6.48 3.87 -12.31
CA ARG A 217 -7.22 4.28 -11.11
C ARG A 217 -8.56 3.55 -10.94
N LEU A 218 -9.21 3.23 -12.06
CA LEU A 218 -10.47 2.46 -12.09
C LEU A 218 -10.27 0.94 -12.06
N GLN A 219 -9.04 0.47 -11.81
CA GLN A 219 -8.70 -0.96 -11.79
C GLN A 219 -9.06 -1.70 -13.08
N GLN A 220 -8.87 -1.05 -14.24
CA GLN A 220 -9.07 -1.60 -15.58
C GLN A 220 -7.73 -1.79 -16.33
N PRO A 221 -6.82 -2.66 -15.84
CA PRO A 221 -5.47 -2.79 -16.38
C PRO A 221 -5.43 -3.35 -17.81
N GLU A 222 -6.46 -4.06 -18.27
CA GLU A 222 -6.55 -4.60 -19.63
C GLU A 222 -6.76 -3.48 -20.67
N GLU A 223 -7.60 -2.50 -20.38
CA GLU A 223 -7.84 -1.36 -21.27
C GLU A 223 -6.63 -0.41 -21.29
N ALA A 224 -6.01 -0.18 -20.13
CA ALA A 224 -4.74 0.55 -20.03
C ALA A 224 -3.63 -0.08 -20.91
N GLN A 225 -3.51 -1.42 -20.88
CA GLN A 225 -2.55 -2.16 -21.70
C GLN A 225 -2.80 -1.94 -23.20
N LYS A 226 -4.04 -2.06 -23.66
CA LYS A 226 -4.39 -1.88 -25.08
C LYS A 226 -3.97 -0.52 -25.61
N ILE A 227 -4.20 0.54 -24.82
CA ILE A 227 -3.79 1.90 -25.19
C ILE A 227 -2.25 1.99 -25.24
N LEU A 228 -1.56 1.52 -24.20
CA LEU A 228 -0.09 1.56 -24.15
C LEU A 228 0.56 0.75 -25.29
N ASP A 229 0.00 -0.38 -25.70
CA ASP A 229 0.51 -1.17 -26.82
C ASP A 229 0.43 -0.43 -28.16
N GLY A 230 -0.55 0.48 -28.32
CA GLY A 230 -0.69 1.33 -29.50
C GLY A 230 0.20 2.57 -29.53
N LEU A 231 0.76 3.00 -28.40
CA LEU A 231 1.59 4.21 -28.30
C LEU A 231 3.04 3.98 -28.75
N PRO A 232 3.70 5.00 -29.36
CA PRO A 232 5.12 4.92 -29.70
C PRO A 232 5.98 4.78 -28.45
N LYS A 233 7.16 4.14 -28.57
CA LYS A 233 8.09 3.99 -27.44
C LYS A 233 8.56 5.36 -26.96
N SER A 234 8.29 5.66 -25.70
CA SER A 234 8.72 6.88 -25.02
C SER A 234 9.01 6.57 -23.55
N LYS A 235 9.75 7.46 -22.89
CA LYS A 235 10.00 7.35 -21.44
C LYS A 235 8.70 7.44 -20.64
N ALA A 236 7.74 8.27 -21.07
CA ALA A 236 6.48 8.46 -20.36
C ALA A 236 5.58 7.22 -20.47
N ARG A 237 5.52 6.61 -21.65
CA ARG A 237 4.89 5.31 -21.89
C ARG A 237 5.52 4.21 -21.04
N ASP A 238 6.85 4.11 -21.02
CA ASP A 238 7.55 3.07 -20.26
C ASP A 238 7.29 3.20 -18.75
N GLN A 239 7.15 4.42 -18.23
CA GLN A 239 6.71 4.66 -16.85
C GLN A 239 5.29 4.16 -16.58
N ARG A 240 4.35 4.32 -17.52
CA ARG A 240 2.98 3.81 -17.38
C ARG A 240 2.91 2.30 -17.53
N MET A 241 3.78 1.70 -18.35
CA MET A 241 3.94 0.24 -18.42
C MET A 241 4.44 -0.32 -17.09
N ASP A 242 5.39 0.35 -16.43
CA ASP A 242 5.84 -0.01 -15.07
C ASP A 242 4.70 0.14 -14.05
N ALA A 243 3.94 1.25 -14.09
CA ALA A 243 2.78 1.44 -13.20
C ALA A 243 1.69 0.37 -13.40
N LEU A 244 1.39 0.00 -14.65
CA LEU A 244 0.45 -1.06 -15.00
C LEU A 244 0.91 -2.42 -14.45
N LEU A 245 2.20 -2.74 -14.60
CA LEU A 245 2.77 -3.96 -14.03
C LEU A 245 2.62 -3.98 -12.51
N GLY A 246 2.92 -2.85 -11.85
CA GLY A 246 2.74 -2.67 -10.41
C GLY A 246 1.31 -2.91 -9.96
N ALA A 247 0.32 -2.36 -10.68
CA ALA A 247 -1.10 -2.55 -10.38
C ALA A 247 -1.51 -4.03 -10.46
N ARG A 248 -1.05 -4.77 -11.49
CA ARG A 248 -1.31 -6.21 -11.63
C ARG A 248 -0.66 -7.03 -10.50
N ALA A 249 0.60 -6.76 -10.20
CA ALA A 249 1.32 -7.44 -9.12
C ALA A 249 0.71 -7.13 -7.74
N SER A 250 0.27 -5.90 -7.50
CA SER A 250 -0.41 -5.50 -6.26
C SER A 250 -1.72 -6.27 -6.09
N LYS A 251 -2.52 -6.39 -7.15
CA LYS A 251 -3.76 -7.18 -7.12
C LYS A 251 -3.49 -8.67 -6.82
N ALA A 252 -2.44 -9.25 -7.40
CA ALA A 252 -2.03 -10.61 -7.08
C ALA A 252 -1.55 -10.73 -5.61
N PHE A 253 -0.83 -9.74 -5.09
CA PHE A 253 -0.41 -9.68 -3.69
C PHE A 253 -1.60 -9.60 -2.73
N GLU A 254 -2.61 -8.77 -3.02
CA GLU A 254 -3.85 -8.64 -2.23
C GLU A 254 -4.68 -9.93 -2.19
N LEU A 255 -4.56 -10.78 -3.22
CA LEU A 255 -5.21 -12.09 -3.29
C LEU A 255 -4.35 -13.22 -2.69
N ASP A 256 -3.30 -12.87 -1.92
CA ASP A 256 -2.32 -13.81 -1.34
C ASP A 256 -1.57 -14.68 -2.37
N GLN A 257 -1.57 -14.28 -3.65
CA GLN A 257 -0.87 -14.98 -4.74
C GLN A 257 0.58 -14.49 -4.87
N TYR A 258 1.34 -14.57 -3.77
CA TYR A 258 2.68 -13.99 -3.66
C TYR A 258 3.67 -14.49 -4.72
N ALA A 259 3.66 -15.79 -5.04
CA ALA A 259 4.54 -16.37 -6.05
C ALA A 259 4.26 -15.84 -7.46
N LEU A 260 2.97 -15.68 -7.80
CA LEU A 260 2.56 -15.10 -9.08
C LEU A 260 2.95 -13.61 -9.16
N ALA A 261 2.73 -12.86 -8.08
CA ALA A 261 3.10 -11.45 -7.99
C ALA A 261 4.63 -11.26 -8.16
N GLU A 262 5.43 -12.12 -7.54
CA GLU A 262 6.89 -12.13 -7.70
C GLU A 262 7.29 -12.41 -9.16
N GLN A 263 6.72 -13.45 -9.76
CA GLN A 263 6.99 -13.84 -11.15
C GLN A 263 6.68 -12.69 -12.12
N MET A 264 5.53 -12.04 -11.97
CA MET A 264 5.15 -10.88 -12.80
C MET A 264 6.21 -9.77 -12.77
N LEU A 265 6.74 -9.45 -11.59
CA LEU A 265 7.75 -8.39 -11.44
C LEU A 265 9.14 -8.82 -11.95
N LEU A 266 9.53 -10.07 -11.75
CA LEU A 266 10.84 -10.57 -12.21
C LEU A 266 10.91 -10.81 -13.72
N GLU A 267 9.78 -11.13 -14.37
CA GLU A 267 9.70 -11.31 -15.84
C GLU A 267 9.61 -9.98 -16.62
N ALA A 268 9.62 -8.84 -15.92
CA ALA A 268 9.60 -7.53 -16.54
C ALA A 268 10.82 -7.33 -17.46
N LYS A 269 10.55 -7.00 -18.73
CA LYS A 269 11.62 -6.72 -19.72
C LYS A 269 12.35 -5.41 -19.46
N SER A 270 11.72 -4.50 -18.73
CA SER A 270 12.25 -3.18 -18.40
C SER A 270 12.69 -3.14 -16.94
N PRO A 271 13.71 -2.33 -16.58
CA PRO A 271 14.08 -2.14 -15.18
C PRO A 271 12.91 -1.61 -14.36
N LEU A 272 12.59 -2.30 -13.26
CA LEU A 272 11.50 -1.92 -12.37
C LEU A 272 11.70 -0.52 -11.77
N GLY A 273 10.63 0.26 -11.68
CA GLY A 273 10.61 1.50 -10.93
C GLY A 273 10.79 1.28 -9.42
N ALA A 274 11.03 2.36 -8.67
CA ALA A 274 11.22 2.28 -7.22
C ALA A 274 10.02 1.65 -6.50
N GLY A 275 8.79 2.01 -6.89
CA GLY A 275 7.57 1.45 -6.29
C GLY A 275 7.43 -0.05 -6.53
N ASN A 276 7.73 -0.53 -7.74
CA ASN A 276 7.67 -1.95 -8.06
C ASN A 276 8.79 -2.77 -7.38
N LEU A 277 9.98 -2.18 -7.18
CA LEU A 277 11.03 -2.79 -6.37
C LEU A 277 10.63 -2.88 -4.89
N GLU A 278 9.93 -1.87 -4.37
CA GLU A 278 9.40 -1.89 -3.00
C GLU A 278 8.35 -3.00 -2.85
N LEU A 279 7.40 -3.08 -3.78
CA LEU A 279 6.39 -4.14 -3.81
C LEU A 279 7.04 -5.53 -3.92
N LEU A 280 8.05 -5.69 -4.78
CA LEU A 280 8.83 -6.94 -4.89
C LEU A 280 9.47 -7.32 -3.55
N GLY A 281 10.05 -6.35 -2.84
CA GLY A 281 10.60 -6.57 -1.50
C GLY A 281 9.55 -7.07 -0.50
N TRP A 282 8.36 -6.48 -0.49
CA TRP A 282 7.26 -6.93 0.37
C TRP A 282 6.78 -8.34 0.03
N ILE A 283 6.65 -8.65 -1.26
CA ILE A 283 6.31 -9.99 -1.76
C ILE A 283 7.36 -11.01 -1.29
N GLN A 284 8.65 -10.73 -1.47
CA GLN A 284 9.75 -11.61 -1.08
C GLN A 284 9.83 -11.80 0.44
N LEU A 285 9.54 -10.75 1.21
CA LEU A 285 9.47 -10.83 2.66
C LEU A 285 8.36 -11.77 3.13
N ARG A 286 7.20 -11.77 2.45
CA ARG A 286 6.08 -12.70 2.73
C ARG A 286 6.41 -14.14 2.36
N LEU A 287 7.19 -14.34 1.29
CA LEU A 287 7.70 -15.64 0.86
C LEU A 287 8.87 -16.16 1.71
N GLY A 288 9.37 -15.38 2.68
CA GLY A 288 10.53 -15.76 3.51
C GLY A 288 11.88 -15.65 2.79
N LYS A 289 11.92 -15.03 1.61
CA LYS A 289 13.13 -14.77 0.82
C LYS A 289 13.83 -13.51 1.33
N LEU A 290 14.41 -13.61 2.53
CA LEU A 290 14.83 -12.44 3.31
C LEU A 290 15.99 -11.65 2.67
N ASN A 291 16.95 -12.33 2.04
CA ASN A 291 18.10 -11.68 1.41
C ASN A 291 17.66 -10.92 0.15
N GLU A 292 16.82 -11.56 -0.65
CA GLU A 292 16.23 -10.98 -1.86
C GLU A 292 15.34 -9.78 -1.50
N ALA A 293 14.52 -9.91 -0.46
CA ALA A 293 13.70 -8.83 0.04
C ALA A 293 14.55 -7.61 0.44
N ALA A 294 15.61 -7.81 1.23
CA ALA A 294 16.52 -6.74 1.62
C ALA A 294 17.15 -6.05 0.39
N ALA A 295 17.62 -6.83 -0.60
CA ALA A 295 18.20 -6.29 -1.83
C ALA A 295 17.19 -5.49 -2.68
N SER A 296 15.93 -5.97 -2.77
CA SER A 296 14.85 -5.28 -3.47
C SER A 296 14.49 -3.95 -2.79
N PHE A 297 14.37 -3.95 -1.46
CA PHE A 297 14.11 -2.71 -0.70
C PHE A 297 15.27 -1.72 -0.78
N GLU A 298 16.53 -2.19 -0.72
CA GLU A 298 17.70 -1.33 -0.88
C GLU A 298 17.71 -0.69 -2.27
N SER A 299 17.47 -1.50 -3.32
CA SER A 299 17.39 -1.03 -4.69
C SER A 299 16.26 -0.01 -4.89
N SER A 300 15.10 -0.23 -4.27
CA SER A 300 14.00 0.73 -4.24
C SER A 300 14.42 2.05 -3.57
N TYR A 301 15.00 1.96 -2.37
CA TYR A 301 15.40 3.10 -1.56
C TYR A 301 16.46 3.97 -2.24
N ARG A 302 17.47 3.34 -2.86
CA ARG A 302 18.51 4.04 -3.63
C ARG A 302 17.93 4.77 -4.84
N LYS A 303 16.85 4.27 -5.45
CA LYS A 303 16.15 4.98 -6.55
C LYS A 303 15.31 6.15 -6.06
N LYS A 304 14.52 5.93 -5.00
CA LYS A 304 13.67 6.96 -4.39
C LYS A 304 13.50 6.62 -2.91
N PRO A 305 14.16 7.35 -2.00
CA PRO A 305 13.98 7.15 -0.56
C PRO A 305 12.49 7.26 -0.18
N SER A 306 11.93 6.18 0.37
CA SER A 306 10.55 6.11 0.84
C SER A 306 10.53 5.52 2.25
N SER A 307 9.51 5.88 3.05
CA SER A 307 9.31 5.28 4.37
C SER A 307 9.01 3.79 4.26
N GLY A 308 8.25 3.36 3.25
CA GLY A 308 7.91 1.96 3.03
C GLY A 308 9.13 1.09 2.71
N ALA A 309 10.03 1.55 1.84
CA ALA A 309 11.28 0.83 1.56
C ALA A 309 12.22 0.81 2.80
N ALA A 310 12.29 1.90 3.57
CA ALA A 310 13.06 1.92 4.82
C ALA A 310 12.52 0.92 5.87
N GLN A 311 11.19 0.85 6.01
CA GLN A 311 10.54 -0.14 6.88
C GLN A 311 10.82 -1.57 6.40
N GLY A 312 10.72 -1.81 5.09
CA GLY A 312 11.05 -3.08 4.48
C GLY A 312 12.49 -3.52 4.77
N LEU A 313 13.46 -2.60 4.67
CA LEU A 313 14.86 -2.84 5.08
C LEU A 313 14.95 -3.20 6.56
N ALA A 314 14.31 -2.43 7.45
CA ALA A 314 14.35 -2.68 8.88
C ALA A 314 13.82 -4.07 9.24
N PHE A 315 12.64 -4.45 8.73
CA PHE A 315 12.07 -5.78 8.95
C PHE A 315 12.93 -6.90 8.36
N SER A 316 13.47 -6.72 7.15
CA SER A 316 14.28 -7.74 6.48
C SER A 316 15.58 -7.98 7.26
N HIS A 317 16.30 -6.91 7.63
CA HIS A 317 17.54 -7.01 8.40
C HIS A 317 17.35 -7.53 9.83
N GLN A 318 16.21 -7.22 10.46
CA GLN A 318 15.86 -7.80 11.75
C GLN A 318 15.66 -9.32 11.67
N ARG A 319 14.94 -9.81 10.67
CA ARG A 319 14.76 -11.25 10.46
C ARG A 319 16.07 -11.95 10.06
N LEU A 320 16.95 -11.26 9.34
CA LEU A 320 18.30 -11.73 9.00
C LEU A 320 19.29 -11.64 10.17
N LYS A 321 18.91 -11.03 11.31
CA LYS A 321 19.81 -10.73 12.44
C LYS A 321 21.05 -9.92 12.02
N SER A 322 20.89 -8.99 11.09
CA SER A 322 21.97 -8.15 10.52
C SER A 322 21.71 -6.65 10.74
N ILE A 323 21.40 -6.29 11.99
CA ILE A 323 21.08 -4.91 12.38
C ILE A 323 22.29 -3.97 12.22
N ASP A 324 23.51 -4.51 12.40
CA ASP A 324 24.76 -3.81 12.11
C ASP A 324 24.82 -3.27 10.67
N LYS A 325 24.47 -4.12 9.70
CA LYS A 325 24.42 -3.74 8.28
C LYS A 325 23.35 -2.69 8.03
N LEU A 326 22.19 -2.81 8.67
CA LEU A 326 21.11 -1.83 8.57
C LEU A 326 21.53 -0.45 9.08
N VAL A 327 22.22 -0.37 10.23
CA VAL A 327 22.72 0.90 10.78
C VAL A 327 23.77 1.51 9.85
N ALA A 328 24.70 0.70 9.33
CA ALA A 328 25.69 1.17 8.36
C ALA A 328 25.01 1.72 7.08
N LEU A 329 24.01 1.02 6.55
CA LEU A 329 23.21 1.48 5.41
C LEU A 329 22.45 2.78 5.72
N ALA A 330 21.92 2.92 6.94
CA ALA A 330 21.23 4.14 7.36
C ALA A 330 22.17 5.36 7.41
N ASP A 331 23.41 5.16 7.84
CA ASP A 331 24.43 6.22 7.88
C ASP A 331 24.89 6.62 6.48
N GLU A 332 25.00 5.64 5.56
CA GLU A 332 25.32 5.87 4.14
C GLU A 332 24.19 6.62 3.42
N LEU A 333 22.97 6.07 3.48
CA LEU A 333 21.86 6.48 2.63
C LEU A 333 21.03 7.64 3.21
N LYS A 334 21.08 7.84 4.54
CA LYS A 334 20.34 8.89 5.27
C LYS A 334 18.83 8.82 5.00
N GLY A 335 18.08 9.90 5.26
CA GLY A 335 16.63 9.99 4.99
C GLY A 335 15.76 9.20 5.98
N PRO A 336 14.57 8.72 5.56
CA PRO A 336 13.67 7.95 6.43
C PRO A 336 14.32 6.74 7.13
N LEU A 337 15.30 6.10 6.49
CA LEU A 337 16.04 4.98 7.10
C LEU A 337 16.85 5.40 8.33
N LEU A 338 17.41 6.62 8.31
CA LEU A 338 18.11 7.18 9.48
C LEU A 338 17.12 7.40 10.63
N GLU A 339 15.93 7.93 10.35
CA GLU A 339 14.89 8.15 11.37
C GLU A 339 14.48 6.86 12.10
N LEU A 340 14.45 5.72 11.39
CA LEU A 340 14.14 4.42 11.99
C LEU A 340 15.28 3.84 12.85
N THR A 341 16.50 4.33 12.70
CA THR A 341 17.72 3.78 13.35
C THR A 341 18.42 4.78 14.27
N ASN A 342 17.89 6.00 14.44
CA ASN A 342 18.58 7.08 15.15
C ASN A 342 18.44 7.02 16.69
N ASP A 343 17.84 5.98 17.26
CA ASP A 343 17.79 5.82 18.71
C ASP A 343 19.22 5.62 19.26
N PRO A 344 19.73 6.54 20.12
CA PRO A 344 21.08 6.44 20.65
C PRO A 344 21.32 5.13 21.41
N ALA A 345 20.32 4.63 22.15
CA ALA A 345 20.45 3.42 22.94
C ALA A 345 20.54 2.17 22.05
N VAL A 346 19.81 2.16 20.94
CA VAL A 346 19.93 1.11 19.92
C VAL A 346 21.33 1.12 19.31
N ARG A 347 21.82 2.30 18.90
CA ARG A 347 23.15 2.43 18.27
C ARG A 347 24.29 2.04 19.20
N GLU A 348 24.20 2.37 20.48
CA GLU A 348 25.15 1.92 21.51
C GLU A 348 25.17 0.39 21.61
N GLN A 349 23.99 -0.25 21.62
CA GLN A 349 23.89 -1.71 21.66
C GLN A 349 24.42 -2.38 20.38
N VAL A 350 24.19 -1.79 19.20
CA VAL A 350 24.80 -2.27 17.94
C VAL A 350 26.32 -2.15 17.99
N ALA A 351 26.86 -1.02 18.46
CA ALA A 351 28.31 -0.81 18.59
C ALA A 351 28.95 -1.77 19.61
N ALA A 352 28.22 -2.15 20.66
CA ALA A 352 28.63 -3.15 21.63
C ALA A 352 28.50 -4.61 21.12
N GLY A 353 28.01 -4.83 19.91
CA GLY A 353 27.75 -6.17 19.35
C GLY A 353 26.57 -6.90 19.99
N GLN A 354 25.63 -6.17 20.62
CA GLN A 354 24.48 -6.71 21.35
C GLN A 354 23.17 -6.60 20.54
N TRP A 355 23.17 -7.08 19.29
CA TRP A 355 22.01 -6.97 18.39
C TRP A 355 20.81 -7.87 18.76
N THR A 356 21.00 -8.88 19.62
CA THR A 356 19.93 -9.81 20.02
C THR A 356 18.79 -9.16 20.80
N ARG A 357 19.01 -7.96 21.34
CA ARG A 357 18.03 -7.19 22.13
C ARG A 357 17.24 -6.17 21.31
N ILE A 358 17.59 -6.01 20.03
CA ILE A 358 17.00 -5.00 19.17
C ILE A 358 15.81 -5.61 18.44
N ALA A 359 14.65 -5.01 18.62
CA ALA A 359 13.42 -5.37 17.93
C ALA A 359 13.04 -4.25 16.94
N VAL A 360 12.15 -4.59 16.01
CA VAL A 360 11.52 -3.62 15.11
C VAL A 360 10.07 -3.48 15.53
N ASN A 361 9.60 -2.26 15.78
CA ASN A 361 8.19 -2.01 16.08
C ASN A 361 7.32 -2.00 14.81
N GLU A 362 6.01 -1.82 14.95
CA GLU A 362 5.05 -1.81 13.82
C GLU A 362 5.35 -0.73 12.77
N LYS A 363 6.06 0.34 13.14
CA LYS A 363 6.46 1.44 12.26
C LYS A 363 7.83 1.22 11.59
N GLY A 364 8.46 0.06 11.81
CA GLY A 364 9.80 -0.23 11.32
C GLY A 364 10.93 0.41 12.14
N GLN A 365 10.64 1.07 13.27
CA GLN A 365 11.68 1.68 14.10
C GLN A 365 12.39 0.62 14.91
N LEU A 366 13.72 0.72 14.96
CA LEU A 366 14.50 -0.05 15.89
C LEU A 366 14.22 0.44 17.30
N ILE A 367 13.84 -0.48 18.16
CA ILE A 367 13.65 -0.25 19.58
C ILE A 367 14.51 -1.27 20.34
N LEU A 368 15.04 -0.86 21.49
CA LEU A 368 15.48 -1.85 22.45
C LEU A 368 14.23 -2.58 22.91
N GLY A 369 14.14 -3.87 22.57
CA GLY A 369 13.10 -4.71 23.11
C GLY A 369 13.18 -4.60 24.61
N ALA A 370 12.07 -4.19 25.25
CA ALA A 370 11.92 -4.43 26.68
C ALA A 370 12.20 -5.92 26.86
N ALA A 371 13.24 -6.25 27.62
CA ALA A 371 13.67 -7.62 27.85
C ALA A 371 12.44 -8.52 28.10
N GLY A 372 12.19 -9.42 27.15
CA GLY A 372 10.94 -10.14 27.01
C GLY A 372 10.67 -10.42 25.53
N SER A 373 11.58 -11.09 24.82
CA SER A 373 11.41 -12.54 24.68
C SER A 373 12.69 -13.35 24.39
N SER A 374 13.87 -12.90 24.81
CA SER A 374 15.03 -13.81 25.01
C SER A 374 16.20 -13.21 25.80
N THR A 375 16.01 -12.09 26.50
CA THR A 375 16.91 -11.72 27.60
C THR A 375 16.24 -12.21 28.88
N PRO A 376 16.94 -12.99 29.72
CA PRO A 376 16.37 -13.40 30.99
C PRO A 376 15.96 -12.14 31.74
N SER A 377 14.66 -12.02 32.04
CA SER A 377 14.18 -10.96 32.92
C SER A 377 15.05 -10.98 34.18
N ALA A 378 15.42 -9.81 34.70
CA ALA A 378 16.08 -9.76 35.99
C ALA A 378 15.25 -10.61 36.98
N PRO A 379 15.90 -11.45 37.82
CA PRO A 379 15.18 -12.39 38.64
C PRO A 379 14.06 -11.69 39.41
N GLY A 380 12.83 -12.15 39.25
CA GLY A 380 11.66 -11.42 39.73
C GLY A 380 10.34 -11.89 39.14
N LEU A 381 9.26 -11.36 39.71
CA LEU A 381 7.89 -11.61 39.27
C LEU A 381 7.40 -10.40 38.47
N THR A 382 6.92 -10.66 37.26
CA THR A 382 6.19 -9.68 36.45
C THR A 382 4.76 -10.14 36.27
N VAL A 383 3.81 -9.22 36.39
CA VAL A 383 2.39 -9.50 36.17
C VAL A 383 1.86 -8.49 35.16
N ARG A 384 1.23 -8.99 34.10
CA ARG A 384 0.58 -8.19 33.05
C ARG A 384 -0.87 -8.64 32.96
N ALA A 385 -1.79 -7.69 32.94
CA ALA A 385 -3.20 -7.96 32.69
C ALA A 385 -3.72 -6.98 31.65
N GLY A 386 -4.55 -7.45 30.72
CA GLY A 386 -5.10 -6.60 29.69
C GLY A 386 -6.25 -7.25 28.93
N PRO A 387 -7.10 -6.43 28.28
CA PRO A 387 -8.12 -6.95 27.39
C PRO A 387 -7.48 -7.66 26.18
N THR A 388 -8.15 -8.68 25.69
CA THR A 388 -7.77 -9.39 24.46
C THR A 388 -8.96 -9.41 23.51
N TYR A 389 -8.68 -9.20 22.23
CA TYR A 389 -9.69 -9.33 21.17
C TYR A 389 -9.06 -10.11 20.02
N ARG A 390 -9.76 -11.13 19.55
CA ARG A 390 -9.35 -11.96 18.43
C ARG A 390 -10.57 -12.25 17.57
N GLN A 391 -10.42 -12.01 16.28
CA GLN A 391 -11.39 -12.44 15.30
C GLN A 391 -10.87 -13.70 14.60
N ARG A 392 -11.71 -14.72 14.48
CA ARG A 392 -11.46 -15.90 13.63
C ARG A 392 -12.49 -15.92 12.52
N ASN A 393 -12.02 -15.95 11.29
CA ASN A 393 -12.87 -16.16 10.13
C ASN A 393 -12.80 -17.65 9.78
N GLY A 394 -13.96 -18.32 9.71
CA GLY A 394 -14.04 -19.67 9.16
C GLY A 394 -14.00 -19.66 7.63
N ASP A 395 -13.95 -20.85 7.02
CA ASP A 395 -14.10 -21.01 5.57
C ASP A 395 -15.50 -20.54 5.11
N ALA A 396 -15.70 -20.44 3.79
CA ALA A 396 -16.98 -20.05 3.21
C ALA A 396 -18.13 -20.91 3.77
N GLY A 397 -19.05 -20.27 4.50
CA GLY A 397 -20.19 -20.93 5.17
C GLY A 397 -19.99 -21.27 6.66
N GLN A 398 -18.81 -21.07 7.24
CA GLN A 398 -18.52 -21.37 8.66
C GLN A 398 -18.66 -20.18 9.63
N GLY A 399 -19.15 -19.04 9.15
CA GLY A 399 -19.37 -17.85 9.97
C GLY A 399 -18.08 -17.17 10.47
N LYS A 400 -18.28 -16.10 11.24
CA LYS A 400 -17.21 -15.30 11.87
C LYS A 400 -17.34 -15.47 13.38
N LEU A 401 -16.23 -15.74 14.07
CA LEU A 401 -16.19 -15.85 15.53
C LEU A 401 -15.41 -14.67 16.11
N ASP A 402 -16.12 -13.80 16.82
CA ASP A 402 -15.53 -12.72 17.58
C ASP A 402 -15.26 -13.19 19.01
N VAL A 403 -13.99 -13.15 19.42
CA VAL A 403 -13.54 -13.57 20.74
C VAL A 403 -13.04 -12.34 21.49
N ALA A 404 -13.75 -11.94 22.54
CA ALA A 404 -13.39 -10.82 23.40
C ALA A 404 -13.18 -11.31 24.83
N GLY A 405 -12.14 -10.81 25.50
CA GLY A 405 -11.79 -11.32 26.82
C GLY A 405 -10.78 -10.47 27.56
N ALA A 406 -10.27 -11.02 28.65
CA ALA A 406 -9.15 -10.51 29.42
C ALA A 406 -8.10 -11.61 29.57
N SER A 407 -6.83 -11.23 29.50
CA SER A 407 -5.70 -12.10 29.80
C SER A 407 -4.92 -11.54 30.97
N ALA A 408 -4.51 -12.41 31.87
CA ALA A 408 -3.48 -12.13 32.87
C ALA A 408 -2.32 -13.10 32.65
N VAL A 409 -1.11 -12.56 32.57
CA VAL A 409 0.13 -13.34 32.50
C VAL A 409 0.97 -12.96 33.71
N ALA A 410 1.28 -13.94 34.54
CA ALA A 410 2.27 -13.83 35.59
C ALA A 410 3.51 -14.61 35.15
N GLU A 411 4.67 -13.96 35.16
CA GLU A 411 5.92 -14.57 34.76
C GLU A 411 6.95 -14.34 35.87
N TRP A 412 7.42 -15.42 36.46
CA TRP A 412 8.56 -15.42 37.35
C TRP A 412 9.79 -15.90 36.60
N VAL A 413 10.89 -15.17 36.76
CA VAL A 413 12.20 -15.54 36.23
C VAL A 413 13.16 -15.64 37.41
N GLY A 414 13.84 -16.77 37.51
CA GLY A 414 14.93 -17.04 38.43
C GLY A 414 16.28 -17.04 37.71
N ALA A 415 17.32 -17.58 38.37
CA ALA A 415 18.66 -17.66 37.76
C ALA A 415 18.74 -18.70 36.63
N GLN A 416 17.99 -19.80 36.74
CA GLN A 416 17.97 -20.90 35.78
C GLN A 416 16.55 -21.29 35.36
N ASP A 417 15.54 -20.86 36.11
CA ASP A 417 14.16 -21.26 35.94
C ASP A 417 13.31 -20.08 35.48
N GLN A 418 12.34 -20.33 34.62
CA GLN A 418 11.33 -19.37 34.22
C GLN A 418 9.97 -20.07 34.32
N VAL A 419 9.04 -19.48 35.05
CA VAL A 419 7.67 -19.96 35.18
C VAL A 419 6.75 -18.89 34.65
N SER A 420 5.97 -19.20 33.62
CA SER A 420 4.90 -18.33 33.14
C SER A 420 3.56 -19.01 33.36
N VAL A 421 2.60 -18.26 33.91
CA VAL A 421 1.22 -18.68 34.08
C VAL A 421 0.35 -17.66 33.37
N ARG A 422 -0.39 -18.13 32.38
CA ARG A 422 -1.34 -17.37 31.61
C ARG A 422 -2.74 -17.85 31.91
N VAL A 423 -3.60 -16.90 32.27
CA VAL A 423 -5.03 -17.09 32.42
C VAL A 423 -5.70 -16.22 31.37
N ASP A 424 -6.49 -16.82 30.49
CA ASP A 424 -7.36 -16.06 29.60
C ASP A 424 -8.81 -16.39 29.95
N GLN A 425 -9.63 -15.36 30.06
CA GLN A 425 -11.07 -15.47 30.15
C GLN A 425 -11.65 -14.80 28.92
N PHE A 426 -12.36 -15.54 28.08
CA PHE A 426 -12.93 -14.99 26.85
C PHE A 426 -14.37 -15.44 26.63
N GLN A 427 -15.12 -14.58 25.95
CA GLN A 427 -16.44 -14.86 25.41
C GLN A 427 -16.31 -14.94 23.90
N ALA A 428 -16.99 -15.91 23.30
CA ALA A 428 -17.01 -16.09 21.86
C ALA A 428 -18.44 -15.88 21.34
N ASP A 429 -18.58 -15.04 20.32
CA ASP A 429 -19.85 -14.71 19.68
C ASP A 429 -19.71 -14.98 18.17
N ASN A 430 -20.55 -15.85 17.63
CA ASN A 430 -20.61 -16.12 16.18
C ASN A 430 -21.77 -15.40 15.47
N GLY A 431 -22.47 -14.51 16.18
CA GLY A 431 -23.66 -13.81 15.71
C GLY A 431 -24.98 -14.59 15.91
N GLU A 432 -24.92 -15.91 16.08
CA GLU A 432 -26.09 -16.77 16.31
C GLU A 432 -26.18 -17.25 17.76
N THR A 433 -25.02 -17.56 18.35
CA THR A 433 -24.87 -18.11 19.70
C THR A 433 -23.73 -17.41 20.42
N ARG A 434 -23.99 -17.06 21.68
CA ARG A 434 -22.94 -16.62 22.61
C ARG A 434 -22.52 -17.79 23.46
N GLN A 435 -21.28 -18.24 23.28
CA GLN A 435 -20.71 -19.23 24.18
C GLN A 435 -20.30 -18.55 25.49
N SER A 436 -20.78 -19.10 26.61
CA SER A 436 -20.46 -18.64 27.95
C SER A 436 -18.95 -18.71 28.22
N SER A 437 -18.46 -17.82 29.10
CA SER A 437 -17.05 -17.59 29.39
C SER A 437 -16.20 -18.86 29.40
N MET A 438 -15.25 -18.94 28.47
CA MET A 438 -14.22 -19.97 28.44
C MET A 438 -13.01 -19.44 29.21
N ASN A 439 -12.48 -20.27 30.11
CA ASN A 439 -11.27 -19.96 30.85
C ASN A 439 -10.16 -20.92 30.38
N THR A 440 -9.06 -20.39 29.85
CA THR A 440 -7.85 -21.17 29.59
C THR A 440 -6.81 -20.84 30.64
N LEU A 441 -6.22 -21.88 31.22
CA LEU A 441 -5.06 -21.78 32.10
C LEU A 441 -3.91 -22.48 31.41
N TYR A 442 -2.81 -21.78 31.18
CA TYR A 442 -1.59 -22.35 30.63
C TYR A 442 -0.42 -21.97 31.52
N ALA A 443 0.28 -22.98 32.04
CA ALA A 443 1.52 -22.83 32.78
C ALA A 443 2.67 -23.41 31.96
N LEU A 444 3.78 -22.67 31.87
CA LEU A 444 4.99 -23.11 31.20
C LEU A 444 6.16 -22.87 32.14
N TRP A 445 6.83 -23.96 32.51
CA TRP A 445 8.12 -23.91 33.18
C TRP A 445 9.23 -24.18 32.15
N ARG A 446 10.29 -23.38 32.22
CA ARG A 446 11.52 -23.55 31.45
C ARG A 446 12.69 -23.58 32.41
N HIS A 447 13.64 -24.46 32.15
CA HIS A 447 14.87 -24.59 32.92
C HIS A 447 16.06 -24.59 31.98
N GLN A 448 17.05 -23.74 32.26
CA GLN A 448 18.29 -23.68 31.53
C GLN A 448 19.41 -24.31 32.35
N THR A 449 19.98 -25.40 31.84
CA THR A 449 21.12 -26.06 32.48
C THR A 449 22.40 -25.26 32.30
N GLN A 450 23.45 -25.59 33.07
CA GLN A 450 24.76 -24.94 32.97
C GLN A 450 25.40 -25.12 31.58
N ASP A 451 25.09 -26.21 30.88
CA ASP A 451 25.55 -26.49 29.51
C ASP A 451 24.68 -25.81 28.44
N ALA A 452 23.87 -24.82 28.82
CA ALA A 452 22.94 -24.09 27.97
C ALA A 452 21.83 -24.95 27.31
N LEU A 453 21.50 -26.09 27.89
CA LEU A 453 20.39 -26.94 27.45
C LEU A 453 19.08 -26.41 28.05
N GLU A 454 18.06 -26.17 27.22
CA GLU A 454 16.75 -25.69 27.67
C GLU A 454 15.76 -26.86 27.76
N LEU A 455 15.23 -27.09 28.96
CA LEU A 455 14.13 -28.01 29.22
C LEU A 455 12.85 -27.20 29.38
N SER A 456 11.75 -27.65 28.78
CA SER A 456 10.46 -26.98 28.92
C SER A 456 9.34 -27.96 29.24
N LEU A 457 8.48 -27.59 30.18
CA LEU A 457 7.30 -28.35 30.59
C LEU A 457 6.08 -27.42 30.54
N GLY A 458 5.12 -27.74 29.68
CA GLY A 458 3.85 -27.04 29.56
C GLY A 458 2.71 -27.84 30.17
N LEU A 459 1.87 -27.19 30.97
CA LEU A 459 0.61 -27.73 31.48
C LEU A 459 -0.51 -26.78 31.08
N GLY A 460 -1.53 -27.28 30.40
CA GLY A 460 -2.64 -26.48 29.91
C GLY A 460 -3.98 -27.11 30.24
N VAL A 461 -4.90 -26.31 30.75
CA VAL A 461 -6.34 -26.63 30.77
C VAL A 461 -7.01 -25.70 29.77
N SER A 462 -7.56 -26.29 28.73
CA SER A 462 -8.44 -25.62 27.78
C SER A 462 -9.80 -26.30 27.86
N PRO A 463 -10.92 -25.56 27.81
CA PRO A 463 -12.22 -26.17 27.71
C PRO A 463 -12.31 -26.88 26.35
N THR A 464 -11.99 -28.18 26.36
CA THR A 464 -12.19 -29.07 25.24
C THR A 464 -13.60 -29.62 25.32
N GLY A 465 -14.49 -29.13 24.46
CA GLY A 465 -15.84 -29.68 24.30
C GLY A 465 -16.92 -28.66 24.63
N GLY A 466 -17.49 -28.07 23.59
CA GLY A 466 -18.93 -27.80 23.60
C GLY A 466 -19.62 -29.11 23.21
N GLU A 467 -20.50 -29.60 24.07
CA GLU A 467 -21.61 -30.47 23.64
C GLU A 467 -22.66 -29.63 22.89
#